data_AF-A0AAP5D529-F1
#
_entry.id   AF-A0AAP5D529-F1
#
_cell.length_a   1.000
_cell.length_b   1.000
_cell.length_c   1.000
_cell.angle_alpha   90.00
_cell.angle_beta   90.00
_cell.angle_gamma   90.00
#
_symmetry.space_group_name_H-M   'P 1'
#
loop_
_entity.id
_entity.type
_entity.pdbx_description
1 polymer ?
#
loop_
_entity_poly.entity_id
_entity_poly.type
_entity_poly.pdbx_seq_one_letter_code
_entity_poly.pdbx_strand_id
1 'polypeptide(L)'
;MRAPSARCGALVPALVLLLGLSRPALGQMTPTPRNGPDWYYDHGFLPVEVAVVDSLPYGGAPAVVMRRTDRAPAEPHDYLLMARSHASAKLLRDTLFDLFFLQSRYGTCPKRARVMRVNGTSHVPPPRWNATSDSGVAETLRELRAKKVEEIPDVGRGREIEMWIRRYYTFPVEQPPRGGPVHRVC
;
A
#
# COMPACT_ATOMS: atom_id res chain seq x y z
N MET A 1 -39.83 -25.28 -57.95
CA MET A 1 -38.78 -24.27 -58.25
C MET A 1 -38.72 -23.26 -57.12
N ARG A 2 -37.49 -22.95 -56.67
CA ARG A 2 -37.02 -21.83 -55.81
C ARG A 2 -37.50 -21.76 -54.35
N ALA A 3 -36.55 -22.08 -53.47
CA ALA A 3 -36.51 -21.72 -52.05
C ALA A 3 -36.31 -20.21 -51.85
N PRO A 4 -36.81 -19.62 -50.74
CA PRO A 4 -36.36 -18.31 -50.30
C PRO A 4 -35.16 -18.42 -49.36
N SER A 5 -34.13 -17.66 -49.74
CA SER A 5 -32.82 -17.58 -49.13
C SER A 5 -32.81 -17.05 -47.69
N ALA A 6 -31.96 -17.67 -46.89
CA ALA A 6 -31.43 -17.13 -45.65
C ALA A 6 -30.79 -15.75 -45.89
N ARG A 7 -31.06 -14.80 -44.99
CA ARG A 7 -30.20 -13.62 -44.80
C ARG A 7 -29.68 -13.62 -43.36
N CYS A 8 -28.36 -13.60 -43.30
CA CYS A 8 -27.52 -13.63 -42.12
C CYS A 8 -27.97 -12.58 -41.08
N GLY A 9 -28.27 -13.06 -39.88
CA GLY A 9 -28.16 -12.24 -38.68
C GLY A 9 -26.68 -11.93 -38.47
N ALA A 10 -26.34 -10.65 -38.43
CA ALA A 10 -25.01 -10.19 -38.08
C ALA A 10 -24.67 -10.66 -36.67
N LEU A 11 -23.67 -11.55 -36.57
CA LEU A 11 -22.96 -11.82 -35.33
C LEU A 11 -22.31 -10.51 -34.87
N VAL A 12 -22.88 -9.90 -33.84
CA VAL A 12 -22.19 -8.93 -33.01
C VAL A 12 -20.97 -9.66 -32.44
N PRO A 13 -19.73 -9.23 -32.70
CA PRO A 13 -18.60 -9.78 -31.97
C PRO A 13 -18.80 -9.36 -30.52
N ALA A 14 -19.02 -10.36 -29.65
CA ALA A 14 -18.83 -10.22 -28.23
C ALA A 14 -17.39 -9.74 -28.02
N LEU A 15 -17.23 -8.42 -27.91
CA LEU A 15 -16.02 -7.79 -27.42
C LEU A 15 -15.91 -8.20 -25.96
N VAL A 16 -15.29 -9.36 -25.75
CA VAL A 16 -14.79 -9.78 -24.44
C VAL A 16 -13.76 -8.72 -24.06
N LEU A 17 -14.22 -7.72 -23.31
CA LEU A 17 -13.38 -6.83 -22.52
C LEU A 17 -12.68 -7.70 -21.48
N LEU A 18 -11.61 -8.36 -21.92
CA LEU A 18 -10.52 -8.83 -21.09
C LEU A 18 -9.83 -7.58 -20.53
N LEU A 19 -10.50 -6.93 -19.56
CA LEU A 19 -9.79 -6.18 -18.53
C LEU A 19 -9.02 -7.24 -17.76
N GLY A 20 -7.80 -7.50 -18.24
CA GLY A 20 -6.80 -8.24 -17.52
C GLY A 20 -6.59 -7.55 -16.19
N LEU A 21 -7.26 -8.07 -15.16
CA LEU A 21 -6.77 -8.11 -13.80
C LEU A 21 -5.49 -8.96 -13.82
N SER A 22 -4.45 -8.43 -14.47
CA SER A 22 -3.12 -8.98 -14.44
C SER A 22 -2.61 -8.75 -13.02
N ARG A 23 -2.88 -9.72 -12.14
CA ARG A 23 -2.10 -9.91 -10.93
C ARG A 23 -0.63 -9.74 -11.34
N PRO A 24 0.15 -8.83 -10.73
CA PRO A 24 1.54 -8.68 -11.12
C PRO A 24 2.22 -10.05 -10.98
N ALA A 25 2.87 -10.47 -12.05
CA ALA A 25 3.70 -11.68 -12.05
C ALA A 25 4.68 -11.59 -10.88
N LEU A 26 4.87 -12.72 -10.18
CA LEU A 26 5.85 -12.87 -9.10
C LEU A 26 7.22 -12.38 -9.62
N GLY A 27 7.62 -11.18 -9.22
CA GLY A 27 8.85 -10.56 -9.68
C GLY A 27 10.05 -11.37 -9.23
N GLN A 28 10.97 -11.67 -10.16
CA GLN A 28 12.30 -12.13 -9.79
C GLN A 28 13.01 -11.03 -8.99
N MET A 29 13.56 -11.40 -7.84
CA MET A 29 14.31 -10.50 -6.96
C MET A 29 15.52 -9.97 -7.70
N THR A 30 15.58 -8.66 -7.95
CA THR A 30 16.80 -8.02 -8.47
C THR A 30 17.43 -7.24 -7.33
N PRO A 31 18.62 -7.64 -6.82
CA PRO A 31 19.34 -6.83 -5.85
C PRO A 31 19.61 -5.46 -6.48
N THR A 32 19.17 -4.38 -5.83
CA THR A 32 19.53 -3.04 -6.27
C THR A 32 20.63 -2.54 -5.35
N PRO A 33 21.91 -2.52 -5.79
CA PRO A 33 22.98 -1.95 -4.98
C PRO A 33 22.72 -0.45 -4.76
N ARG A 34 22.89 0.01 -3.52
CA ARG A 34 23.21 1.42 -3.24
C ARG A 34 24.70 1.45 -2.88
N ASN A 35 25.39 2.53 -3.21
CA ASN A 35 26.72 2.80 -2.67
C ASN A 35 26.64 2.81 -1.13
N GLY A 36 27.10 1.73 -0.49
CA GLY A 36 27.04 1.52 0.97
C GLY A 36 26.75 0.05 1.34
N PRO A 37 26.86 -0.34 2.62
CA PRO A 37 26.67 -1.73 3.08
C PRO A 37 25.20 -2.21 3.08
N ASP A 38 24.23 -1.33 2.80
CA ASP A 38 22.80 -1.62 2.90
C ASP A 38 22.22 -2.10 1.55
N TRP A 39 21.97 -3.40 1.44
CA TRP A 39 21.32 -4.01 0.28
C TRP A 39 19.80 -3.99 0.44
N TYR A 40 19.08 -3.48 -0.56
CA TYR A 40 17.61 -3.56 -0.63
C TYR A 40 17.22 -4.56 -1.70
N TYR A 41 16.37 -5.53 -1.35
CA TYR A 41 15.74 -6.44 -2.31
C TYR A 41 14.29 -6.03 -2.51
N ASP A 42 13.94 -5.72 -3.77
CA ASP A 42 12.56 -5.47 -4.19
C ASP A 42 11.80 -6.79 -4.25
N HIS A 43 10.64 -6.83 -3.61
CA HIS A 43 9.85 -8.05 -3.46
C HIS A 43 8.39 -7.90 -3.86
N GLY A 44 8.08 -6.87 -4.64
CA GLY A 44 6.73 -6.57 -5.08
C GLY A 44 6.05 -5.56 -4.16
N PHE A 45 4.76 -5.77 -3.91
CA PHE A 45 3.92 -4.79 -3.25
C PHE A 45 3.27 -5.36 -1.99
N LEU A 46 3.01 -4.49 -1.02
CA LEU A 46 2.29 -4.79 0.21
C LEU A 46 1.08 -3.87 0.33
N PRO A 47 -0.08 -4.39 0.73
CA PRO A 47 -1.21 -3.56 1.08
C PRO A 47 -0.91 -2.85 2.41
N VAL A 48 -1.23 -1.56 2.46
CA VAL A 48 -1.31 -0.77 3.69
C VAL A 48 -2.63 -0.03 3.69
N GLU A 49 -3.28 0.00 4.84
CA GLU A 49 -4.52 0.75 4.99
C GLU A 49 -4.18 2.21 5.24
N VAL A 50 -4.87 3.11 4.56
CA VAL A 50 -4.71 4.56 4.74
C VAL A 50 -6.06 5.13 5.11
N ALA A 51 -6.13 5.85 6.23
CA ALA A 51 -7.37 6.54 6.60
C ALA A 51 -7.18 7.99 7.00
N VAL A 52 -8.20 8.78 6.65
CA VAL A 52 -8.41 10.14 7.14
C VAL A 52 -9.56 10.12 8.13
N VAL A 53 -9.28 10.50 9.37
CA VAL A 53 -10.23 10.40 10.50
C VAL A 53 -10.47 11.76 11.13
N ASP A 54 -11.64 11.96 11.75
CA ASP A 54 -11.99 13.25 12.33
C ASP A 54 -11.04 13.66 13.47
N SER A 55 -10.69 12.70 14.33
CA SER A 55 -9.74 12.86 15.42
C SER A 55 -8.91 11.61 15.58
N LEU A 56 -7.60 11.75 15.80
CA LEU A 56 -6.72 10.62 16.03
C LEU A 56 -6.87 10.10 17.46
N PRO A 57 -7.06 8.78 17.67
CA PRO A 57 -7.22 8.21 19.01
C PRO A 57 -5.98 8.37 19.91
N TYR A 58 -4.80 8.59 19.31
CA TYR A 58 -3.52 8.64 20.04
C TYR A 58 -3.01 10.04 20.36
N GLY A 59 -3.74 11.10 19.99
CA GLY A 59 -3.48 12.52 20.33
C GLY A 59 -2.10 13.09 19.94
N GLY A 60 -2.02 14.40 19.74
CA GLY A 60 -0.74 15.14 19.73
C GLY A 60 0.15 14.99 18.48
N ALA A 61 -0.34 14.41 17.39
CA ALA A 61 0.36 14.38 16.10
C ALA A 61 -0.64 14.52 14.94
N PRO A 62 -0.24 15.05 13.77
CA PRO A 62 -1.12 15.16 12.60
C PRO A 62 -1.39 13.80 11.92
N ALA A 63 -0.52 12.82 12.13
CA ALA A 63 -0.66 11.46 11.62
C ALA A 63 0.02 10.43 12.54
N VAL A 64 -0.37 9.15 12.41
CA VAL A 64 0.28 8.02 13.06
C VAL A 64 0.43 6.84 12.09
N VAL A 65 1.49 6.06 12.28
CA VAL A 65 1.65 4.72 11.70
C VAL A 65 1.30 3.71 12.78
N MET A 66 0.28 2.89 12.55
CA MET A 66 -0.05 1.74 13.41
C MET A 66 0.39 0.46 12.73
N ARG A 67 1.17 -0.35 13.43
CA ARG A 67 1.52 -1.71 13.01
C ARG A 67 0.66 -2.65 13.83
N ARG A 68 -0.23 -3.42 13.20
CA ARG A 68 -1.21 -4.29 13.88
C ARG A 68 -0.83 -5.75 13.76
N THR A 69 -1.13 -6.52 14.81
CA THR A 69 -0.93 -7.99 14.87
C THR A 69 -2.13 -8.71 15.50
N ASP A 70 -3.18 -7.95 15.84
CA ASP A 70 -4.23 -8.29 16.80
C ASP A 70 -5.59 -8.57 16.14
N ARG A 71 -5.71 -8.35 14.83
CA ARG A 71 -7.00 -8.42 14.14
C ARG A 71 -7.19 -9.77 13.47
N ALA A 72 -7.68 -10.79 14.18
CA ALA A 72 -8.11 -12.03 13.52
C ALA A 72 -9.37 -11.78 12.65
N PRO A 73 -9.51 -12.40 11.45
CA PRO A 73 -8.58 -13.31 10.77
C PRO A 73 -7.53 -12.58 9.89
N ALA A 74 -7.45 -11.25 9.97
CA ALA A 74 -6.57 -10.44 9.14
C ALA A 74 -5.09 -10.57 9.55
N GLU A 75 -4.27 -10.81 8.54
CA GLU A 75 -2.83 -10.87 8.61
C GLU A 75 -2.22 -9.58 9.22
N PRO A 76 -1.02 -9.63 9.83
CA PRO A 76 -0.32 -8.45 10.31
C PRO A 76 -0.21 -7.37 9.22
N HIS A 77 -0.71 -6.17 9.49
CA HIS A 77 -0.77 -5.09 8.51
C HIS A 77 -0.38 -3.75 9.12
N ASP A 78 0.07 -2.84 8.26
CA ASP A 78 0.40 -1.47 8.62
C ASP A 78 -0.76 -0.54 8.22
N TYR A 79 -1.06 0.42 9.08
CA TYR A 79 -2.18 1.36 8.97
C TYR A 79 -1.65 2.79 9.11
N LEU A 80 -1.97 3.66 8.16
CA LEU A 80 -1.56 5.06 8.12
C LEU A 80 -2.77 5.93 8.42
N LEU A 81 -2.81 6.52 9.61
CA LEU A 81 -3.90 7.38 10.03
C LEU A 81 -3.49 8.85 9.95
N MET A 82 -4.34 9.70 9.38
CA MET A 82 -4.18 11.14 9.37
C MET A 82 -5.40 11.83 9.95
N ALA A 83 -5.19 12.86 10.76
CA ALA A 83 -6.28 13.73 11.17
C ALA A 83 -6.79 14.55 9.98
N ARG A 84 -8.12 14.63 9.82
CA ARG A 84 -8.79 15.30 8.71
C ARG A 84 -8.34 16.74 8.53
N SER A 85 -8.13 17.48 9.63
CA SER A 85 -7.65 18.86 9.63
C SER A 85 -6.25 19.04 9.04
N HIS A 86 -5.45 17.97 8.95
CA HIS A 86 -4.06 18.02 8.49
C HIS A 86 -3.81 17.17 7.23
N ALA A 87 -4.81 16.43 6.75
CA ALA A 87 -4.69 15.49 5.64
C ALA A 87 -4.26 16.18 4.34
N SER A 88 -3.00 15.94 3.94
CA SER A 88 -2.34 16.51 2.76
C SER A 88 -1.44 15.48 2.09
N ALA A 89 -1.14 15.69 0.80
CA ALA A 89 -0.25 14.77 0.06
C ALA A 89 1.15 14.75 0.69
N LYS A 90 1.64 15.91 1.16
CA LYS A 90 2.90 16.00 1.89
C LYS A 90 2.88 15.14 3.16
N LEU A 91 1.82 15.23 3.98
CA LEU A 91 1.71 14.44 5.20
C LEU A 91 1.64 12.95 4.92
N LEU A 92 0.88 12.53 3.91
CA LEU A 92 0.81 11.11 3.51
C LEU A 92 2.17 10.59 3.03
N ARG A 93 2.88 11.36 2.21
CA ARG A 93 4.26 11.04 1.79
C ARG A 93 5.18 10.90 3.00
N ASP A 94 5.20 11.88 3.88
CA ASP A 94 6.08 11.86 5.06
C ASP A 94 5.72 10.67 5.99
N THR A 95 4.44 10.33 6.10
CA THR A 95 3.95 9.14 6.82
C THR A 95 4.43 7.82 6.19
N LEU A 96 4.49 7.74 4.85
CA LEU A 96 5.05 6.60 4.13
C LEU A 96 6.56 6.47 4.34
N PHE A 97 7.29 7.58 4.46
CA PHE A 97 8.73 7.56 4.75
C PHE A 97 8.98 7.07 6.17
N ASP A 98 8.17 7.52 7.12
CA ASP A 98 8.14 7.04 8.50
C ASP A 98 7.82 5.53 8.57
N LEU A 99 6.86 5.05 7.78
CA LEU A 99 6.57 3.60 7.68
C LEU A 99 7.79 2.84 7.14
N PHE A 100 8.42 3.31 6.06
CA PHE A 100 9.61 2.68 5.50
C PHE A 100 10.75 2.62 6.53
N PHE A 101 10.97 3.71 7.28
CA PHE A 101 11.91 3.71 8.40
C PHE A 101 11.58 2.64 9.44
N LEU A 102 10.31 2.50 9.84
CA LEU A 102 9.88 1.44 10.77
C LEU A 102 10.12 0.03 10.22
N GLN A 103 9.81 -0.19 8.95
CA GLN A 103 10.00 -1.48 8.30
C GLN A 103 11.49 -1.83 8.21
N SER A 104 12.35 -0.85 7.91
CA SER A 104 13.79 -1.05 7.88
C SER A 104 14.41 -1.39 9.23
N ARG A 105 13.87 -0.83 10.33
CA ARG A 105 14.35 -1.08 11.70
C ARG A 105 13.82 -2.36 12.31
N TYR A 106 12.54 -2.68 12.06
CA TYR A 106 11.81 -3.69 12.82
C TYR A 106 11.29 -4.85 11.96
N GLY A 107 11.57 -4.83 10.67
CA GLY A 107 11.07 -5.79 9.70
C GLY A 107 9.79 -5.31 9.04
N THR A 108 9.57 -5.79 7.83
CA THR A 108 8.43 -5.48 7.00
C THR A 108 7.14 -6.02 7.61
N CYS A 109 7.17 -7.23 8.17
CA CYS A 109 6.02 -7.82 8.83
C CYS A 109 5.95 -7.44 10.32
N PRO A 110 4.84 -6.83 10.79
CA PRO A 110 4.66 -6.54 12.19
C PRO A 110 4.73 -7.83 13.04
N LYS A 111 5.69 -7.89 13.97
CA LYS A 111 5.79 -8.97 14.97
C LYS A 111 5.13 -8.62 16.30
N ARG A 112 4.84 -7.33 16.51
CA ARG A 112 4.20 -6.78 17.71
C ARG A 112 3.39 -5.56 17.30
N ALA A 113 2.24 -5.35 17.95
CA ALA A 113 1.47 -4.13 17.79
C ALA A 113 2.30 -2.91 18.21
N ARG A 114 2.30 -1.86 17.39
CA ARG A 114 3.02 -0.60 17.65
C ARG A 114 2.27 0.59 17.08
N VAL A 115 2.40 1.74 17.73
CA VAL A 115 1.92 3.02 17.20
C VAL A 115 3.09 3.99 17.21
N MET A 116 3.33 4.66 16.07
CA MET A 116 4.33 5.70 15.94
C MET A 116 3.64 7.00 15.51
N ARG A 117 3.94 8.09 16.22
CA ARG A 117 3.50 9.42 15.83
C ARG A 117 4.38 9.96 14.71
N VAL A 118 3.75 10.42 13.63
CA VAL A 118 4.42 11.06 12.50
C VAL A 118 4.59 12.53 12.85
N ASN A 119 5.86 12.96 12.93
CA ASN A 119 6.24 14.36 13.14
C ASN A 119 6.89 14.98 11.89
N GLY A 120 6.92 14.24 10.77
CA GLY A 120 7.49 14.70 9.51
C GLY A 120 9.02 14.80 9.51
N THR A 121 9.71 14.13 10.45
CA THR A 121 11.18 14.17 10.56
C THR A 121 11.91 13.10 9.75
N SER A 122 11.23 12.01 9.37
CA SER A 122 11.84 11.03 8.48
C SER A 122 11.90 11.56 7.06
N HIS A 123 13.04 12.18 6.72
CA HIS A 123 13.33 12.68 5.38
C HIS A 123 13.96 11.62 4.46
N VAL A 124 13.95 10.36 4.86
CA VAL A 124 14.56 9.27 4.08
C VAL A 124 13.48 8.63 3.21
N PRO A 125 13.45 8.90 1.90
CA PRO A 125 12.51 8.24 1.01
C PRO A 125 12.86 6.76 0.85
N PRO A 126 11.86 5.90 0.57
CA PRO A 126 12.11 4.54 0.11
C PRO A 126 13.01 4.54 -1.14
N PRO A 127 13.75 3.44 -1.40
CA PRO A 127 14.43 3.27 -2.68
C PRO A 127 13.47 3.52 -3.85
N ARG A 128 13.98 3.99 -4.98
CA ARG A 128 13.21 4.22 -6.22
C ARG A 128 12.00 5.19 -6.08
N TRP A 129 11.87 5.91 -4.96
CA TRP A 129 10.87 6.97 -4.85
C TRP A 129 11.12 8.04 -5.92
N ASN A 130 10.08 8.42 -6.64
CA ASN A 130 10.16 9.35 -7.77
C ASN A 130 8.86 10.14 -7.93
N ALA A 131 8.80 10.98 -8.96
CA ALA A 131 7.62 11.82 -9.26
C ALA A 131 6.33 11.01 -9.51
N THR A 132 6.43 9.77 -10.00
CA THR A 132 5.28 8.87 -10.14
C THR A 132 4.76 8.44 -8.78
N SER A 133 5.65 8.17 -7.81
CA SER A 133 5.26 7.90 -6.42
C SER A 133 4.52 9.09 -5.79
N ASP A 134 5.03 10.32 -5.99
CA ASP A 134 4.38 11.53 -5.50
C ASP A 134 2.99 11.74 -6.12
N SER A 135 2.84 11.46 -7.42
CA SER A 135 1.54 11.50 -8.11
C SER A 135 0.57 10.47 -7.52
N GLY A 136 1.04 9.26 -7.23
CA GLY A 136 0.24 8.22 -6.58
C GLY A 136 -0.27 8.64 -5.20
N VAL A 137 0.57 9.30 -4.40
CA VAL A 137 0.17 9.84 -3.09
C VAL A 137 -0.94 10.89 -3.21
N ALA A 138 -0.83 11.79 -4.20
CA ALA A 138 -1.87 12.79 -4.46
C ALA A 138 -3.20 12.15 -4.89
N GLU A 139 -3.13 11.10 -5.70
CA GLU A 139 -4.29 10.32 -6.14
C GLU A 139 -4.98 9.60 -4.97
N THR A 140 -4.23 8.87 -4.14
CA THR A 140 -4.73 8.21 -2.93
C THR A 140 -5.49 9.18 -2.04
N LEU A 141 -4.96 10.40 -1.84
CA LEU A 141 -5.66 11.41 -1.04
C LEU A 141 -6.93 11.93 -1.72
N ARG A 142 -6.93 12.05 -3.05
CA ARG A 142 -8.13 12.43 -3.82
C ARG A 142 -9.22 11.37 -3.69
N GLU A 143 -8.87 10.09 -3.81
CA GLU A 143 -9.77 8.95 -3.63
C GLU A 143 -10.36 8.91 -2.22
N LEU A 144 -9.51 9.05 -1.18
CA LEU A 144 -9.95 9.20 0.21
C LEU A 144 -10.94 10.34 0.39
N ARG A 145 -10.71 11.48 -0.27
CA ARG A 145 -11.62 12.64 -0.22
C ARG A 145 -12.93 12.43 -0.98
N ALA A 146 -13.00 11.48 -1.89
CA ALA A 146 -14.24 11.12 -2.58
C ALA A 146 -15.04 10.02 -1.84
N LYS A 147 -14.38 9.24 -0.97
CA LYS A 147 -15.03 8.15 -0.24
C LYS A 147 -16.04 8.66 0.80
N LYS A 148 -17.07 7.87 1.04
CA LYS A 148 -18.04 8.10 2.13
C LYS A 148 -17.36 7.88 3.48
N VAL A 149 -17.85 8.61 4.50
CA VAL A 149 -17.41 8.42 5.87
C VAL A 149 -18.07 7.16 6.43
N GLU A 150 -17.26 6.29 7.01
CA GLU A 150 -17.66 5.01 7.59
C GLU A 150 -17.03 4.82 8.99
N GLU A 151 -17.50 3.83 9.73
CA GLU A 151 -16.89 3.43 11.00
C GLU A 151 -15.70 2.52 10.69
N ILE A 152 -14.51 2.93 11.16
CA ILE A 152 -13.29 2.15 11.03
C ILE A 152 -13.03 1.48 12.39
N PRO A 153 -13.05 0.15 12.47
CA PRO A 153 -12.88 -0.55 13.74
C PRO A 153 -11.60 -0.15 14.49
N ASP A 154 -11.74 0.09 15.79
CA ASP A 154 -10.68 0.52 16.72
C ASP A 154 -10.05 1.89 16.45
N VAL A 155 -10.56 2.62 15.45
CA VAL A 155 -10.05 3.94 15.04
C VAL A 155 -11.12 5.02 15.18
N GLY A 156 -12.37 4.70 14.81
CA GLY A 156 -13.51 5.62 14.81
C GLY A 156 -13.97 5.99 13.40
N ARG A 157 -14.73 7.09 13.28
CA ARG A 157 -15.29 7.52 11.99
C ARG A 157 -14.24 8.16 11.09
N GLY A 158 -14.18 7.70 9.85
CA GLY A 158 -13.24 8.20 8.86
C GLY A 158 -13.50 7.70 7.46
N ARG A 159 -12.50 7.84 6.61
CA ARG A 159 -12.48 7.35 5.23
C ARG A 159 -11.22 6.54 5.07
N GLU A 160 -11.34 5.28 4.68
CA GLU A 160 -10.24 4.32 4.58
C GLU A 160 -10.08 3.85 3.13
N ILE A 161 -8.86 3.65 2.64
CA ILE A 161 -8.61 2.87 1.41
C ILE A 161 -7.35 2.02 1.58
N GLU A 162 -7.32 0.89 0.88
CA GLU A 162 -6.11 0.09 0.73
C GLU A 162 -5.19 0.73 -0.32
N MET A 163 -3.93 0.96 0.04
CA MET A 163 -2.87 1.42 -0.85
C MET A 163 -1.80 0.34 -0.98
N TRP A 164 -1.31 0.10 -2.19
CA TRP A 164 -0.22 -0.85 -2.44
C TRP A 164 1.12 -0.11 -2.48
N ILE A 165 1.99 -0.41 -1.52
CA ILE A 165 3.34 0.17 -1.43
C ILE A 165 4.40 -0.85 -1.82
N ARG A 166 5.53 -0.39 -2.36
CA ARG A 166 6.63 -1.30 -2.73
C ARG A 166 7.35 -1.82 -1.49
N ARG A 167 7.61 -3.12 -1.46
CA ARG A 167 8.31 -3.83 -0.38
C ARG A 167 9.81 -3.86 -0.61
N TYR A 168 10.56 -3.54 0.45
CA TYR A 168 12.02 -3.66 0.47
C TYR A 168 12.47 -4.53 1.64
N TYR A 169 13.25 -5.57 1.36
CA TYR A 169 13.98 -6.27 2.42
C TYR A 169 15.07 -5.36 2.96
N THR A 170 15.20 -5.37 4.28
CA THR A 170 16.27 -4.64 4.95
C THR A 170 17.16 -5.63 5.68
N PHE A 171 18.37 -5.85 5.14
CA PHE A 171 19.39 -6.64 5.82
C PHE A 171 20.02 -5.80 6.96
N PRO A 172 20.36 -6.37 8.13
CA PRO A 172 20.22 -7.78 8.55
C PRO A 172 18.87 -8.11 9.22
N VAL A 173 17.94 -7.15 9.26
CA VAL A 173 16.66 -7.30 9.99
C VAL A 173 15.79 -8.42 9.40
N GLU A 174 15.81 -8.56 8.08
CA GLU A 174 15.19 -9.65 7.35
C GLU A 174 16.26 -10.38 6.52
N GLN A 175 16.28 -11.72 6.59
CA GLN A 175 17.10 -12.50 5.66
C GLN A 175 16.41 -12.49 4.29
N PRO A 176 17.15 -12.33 3.18
CA PRO A 176 16.58 -12.57 1.87
C PRO A 176 16.03 -14.01 1.83
N PRO A 177 14.83 -14.22 1.29
CA PRO A 177 14.23 -15.54 1.26
C PRO A 177 15.14 -16.49 0.48
N ARG A 178 15.50 -17.60 1.11
CA ARG A 178 16.33 -18.65 0.51
C ARG A 178 15.46 -19.44 -0.45
N GLY A 179 15.32 -18.97 -1.69
CA GLY A 179 14.69 -19.68 -2.81
C GLY A 179 13.33 -20.29 -2.47
N GLY A 180 12.26 -19.50 -2.59
CA GLY A 180 10.88 -19.97 -2.40
C GLY A 180 9.88 -18.90 -2.82
N PRO A 181 8.59 -19.26 -2.99
CA PRO A 181 7.55 -18.27 -3.28
C PRO A 181 7.53 -17.21 -2.17
N VAL A 182 7.50 -15.94 -2.58
CA VAL A 182 7.30 -14.82 -1.66
C VAL A 182 5.95 -15.03 -0.98
N HIS A 183 5.94 -15.29 0.32
CA HIS A 183 4.70 -15.34 1.09
C HIS A 183 3.95 -14.03 0.83
N ARG A 184 2.72 -14.16 0.31
CA ARG A 184 1.97 -13.08 -0.34
C ARG A 184 1.62 -11.94 0.60
N VAL A 185 1.63 -12.22 1.89
CA VAL A 185 1.30 -11.28 2.94
C VAL A 185 2.15 -11.71 4.13
N CYS A 186 2.33 -10.80 5.07
CA CYS A 186 2.57 -11.21 6.44
C CYS A 186 1.44 -12.14 6.90
#